data_AF-A0A2B7WN05-F1
#
_entry.id   AF-A0A2B7WN05-F1
#
_cell.length_a   1.000
_cell.length_b   1.000
_cell.length_c   1.000
_cell.angle_alpha   90.00
_cell.angle_beta   90.00
_cell.angle_gamma   90.00
#
_symmetry.space_group_name_H-M   'P 1'
#
loop_
_entity.id
_entity.type
_entity.pdbx_description
1 polymer ?
#
loop_
_entity_poly.entity_id
_entity_poly.type
_entity_poly.pdbx_seq_one_letter_code
_entity_poly.pdbx_strand_id
1 'polypeptide(L)'
;MKNYFAESSHLTTNDFIGVVIWYAAFIPLCLISPERLQKPFVISFVLFASSCVGLLIWGVENAHGPGSMFHKPASTPSIGWGMIYGISAILGAWGAGTLAQSDWTRYANRPLAPTLSQLVAAPVTITVTAIVGIIVTSAANDLLGEIMWNPIYLLAAIQEEYESSSRTRAGVFFAAMGMVATQLAISVVLNSVSTGMDVAGLCPKYINIIRGSYIMAFIGFCSQPWQLLATATKFLSVLSGFGIFMASLTSVPPFSSFVHFPRPSSML
;
A
#
# COMPACT_ATOMS: atom_id res chain seq x y z
N MET A 1 21.66 17.03 -8.23
CA MET A 1 20.91 18.27 -8.49
C MET A 1 21.20 19.24 -7.35
N LYS A 2 21.30 20.55 -7.59
CA LYS A 2 21.53 21.52 -6.50
C LYS A 2 20.27 21.64 -5.64
N ASN A 3 20.39 21.52 -4.32
CA ASN A 3 19.27 21.73 -3.40
C ASN A 3 19.04 23.23 -3.17
N TYR A 4 17.81 23.69 -3.32
CA TYR A 4 17.41 25.09 -3.11
C TYR A 4 16.63 25.33 -1.82
N PHE A 5 16.29 24.26 -1.09
CA PHE A 5 15.57 24.34 0.17
C PHE A 5 16.54 24.45 1.35
N ALA A 6 16.12 25.14 2.42
CA ALA A 6 16.89 25.26 3.64
C ALA A 6 17.02 23.89 4.33
N GLU A 7 18.17 23.60 4.96
CA GLU A 7 18.37 22.31 5.66
C GLU A 7 17.31 22.03 6.74
N SER A 8 16.76 23.10 7.35
CA SER A 8 15.68 23.02 8.34
C SER A 8 14.33 22.53 7.78
N SER A 9 14.15 22.50 6.45
CA SER A 9 12.89 22.05 5.85
C SER A 9 12.85 20.53 5.62
N HIS A 10 13.94 19.80 5.88
CA HIS A 10 14.06 18.34 5.68
C HIS A 10 13.57 17.88 4.30
N LEU A 11 13.77 18.72 3.28
CA LEU A 11 13.24 18.53 1.94
C LEU A 11 14.38 18.74 0.94
N THR A 12 14.63 17.75 0.10
CA THR A 12 15.52 17.94 -1.05
C THR A 12 14.71 18.41 -2.26
N THR A 13 15.36 19.16 -3.16
CA THR A 13 14.69 19.57 -4.41
C THR A 13 14.19 18.39 -5.24
N ASN A 14 14.88 17.25 -5.21
CA ASN A 14 14.45 16.03 -5.89
C ASN A 14 13.14 15.48 -5.29
N ASP A 15 13.03 15.45 -3.97
CA ASP A 15 11.83 14.95 -3.29
C ASP A 15 10.62 15.85 -3.56
N PHE A 16 10.81 17.17 -3.57
CA PHE A 16 9.75 18.12 -3.88
C PHE A 16 9.25 17.97 -5.32
N ILE A 17 10.15 17.81 -6.29
CA ILE A 17 9.78 17.52 -7.68
C ILE A 17 8.98 16.21 -7.74
N GLY A 18 9.40 15.18 -7.00
CA GLY A 18 8.66 13.93 -6.87
C GLY A 18 7.23 14.13 -6.34
N VAL A 19 7.05 14.96 -5.30
CA VAL A 19 5.72 15.32 -4.79
C VAL A 19 4.88 16.04 -5.84
N VAL A 20 5.46 16.99 -6.58
CA VAL A 20 4.72 17.70 -7.64
C VAL A 20 4.28 16.74 -8.75
N ILE A 21 5.15 15.84 -9.19
CA ILE A 21 4.82 14.81 -10.20
C ILE A 21 3.73 13.88 -9.65
N TRP A 22 3.84 13.47 -8.39
CA TRP A 22 2.84 12.63 -7.73
C TRP A 22 1.46 13.29 -7.73
N TYR A 23 1.37 14.55 -7.27
CA TYR A 23 0.09 15.28 -7.25
C TYR A 23 -0.44 15.56 -8.65
N ALA A 24 0.43 15.85 -9.62
CA ALA A 24 0.04 16.03 -11.02
C ALA A 24 -0.56 14.76 -11.63
N ALA A 25 -0.07 13.57 -11.23
CA ALA A 25 -0.65 12.29 -11.64
C ALA A 25 -1.91 11.90 -10.84
N PHE A 26 -1.94 12.22 -9.54
CA PHE A 26 -3.00 11.85 -8.62
C PHE A 26 -4.29 12.66 -8.82
N ILE A 27 -4.19 13.99 -8.97
CA ILE A 27 -5.32 14.91 -9.10
C ILE A 27 -6.26 14.54 -10.28
N PRO A 28 -5.76 14.20 -11.49
CA PRO A 28 -6.62 13.75 -12.58
C PRO A 28 -7.30 12.41 -12.31
N LEU A 29 -6.63 11.49 -11.60
CA LEU A 29 -7.22 10.19 -11.26
C LEU A 29 -8.40 10.32 -10.29
N CYS A 30 -8.39 11.33 -9.42
CA CYS A 30 -9.52 11.65 -8.53
C CYS A 30 -10.80 12.07 -9.29
N LEU A 31 -10.72 12.48 -10.57
CA LEU A 31 -11.89 12.80 -11.39
C LEU A 31 -12.63 11.54 -11.86
N ILE A 32 -11.99 10.38 -11.81
CA ILE A 32 -12.58 9.14 -12.30
C ILE A 32 -13.62 8.68 -11.29
N SER A 33 -14.88 8.60 -11.72
CA SER A 33 -15.96 8.08 -10.88
C SER A 33 -15.66 6.67 -10.39
N PRO A 34 -16.05 6.30 -9.15
CA PRO A 34 -15.75 5.01 -8.54
C PRO A 34 -16.10 3.79 -9.42
N GLU A 35 -17.20 3.89 -10.16
CA GLU A 35 -17.70 2.86 -11.07
C GLU A 35 -16.75 2.50 -12.22
N ARG A 36 -15.87 3.42 -12.62
CA ARG A 36 -14.97 3.26 -13.79
C ARG A 36 -13.53 2.95 -13.41
N LEU A 37 -13.24 2.82 -12.11
CA LEU A 37 -11.87 2.62 -11.62
C LEU A 37 -11.28 1.23 -11.95
N GLN A 38 -12.10 0.28 -12.42
CA GLN A 38 -11.64 -1.07 -12.79
C GLN A 38 -10.51 -1.05 -13.83
N LYS A 39 -10.59 -0.19 -14.86
CA LYS A 39 -9.57 -0.14 -15.92
C LYS A 39 -8.21 0.36 -15.39
N PRO A 40 -8.12 1.51 -14.69
CA PRO A 40 -6.89 1.93 -14.01
C PRO A 40 -6.28 0.86 -13.09
N PHE A 41 -7.11 0.08 -12.38
CA PHE A 41 -6.60 -0.98 -11.50
C PHE A 41 -6.02 -2.16 -12.25
N VAL A 42 -6.65 -2.60 -13.35
CA VAL A 42 -6.07 -3.67 -14.17
C VAL A 42 -4.71 -3.24 -14.73
N ILE A 43 -4.59 -1.99 -15.21
CA ILE A 43 -3.32 -1.45 -15.69
C ILE A 43 -2.27 -1.44 -14.56
N SER A 44 -2.64 -0.90 -13.40
CA SER A 44 -1.73 -0.81 -12.24
C SER A 44 -1.31 -2.20 -11.75
N PHE A 45 -2.24 -3.15 -11.74
CA PHE A 45 -1.97 -4.54 -11.38
C PHE A 45 -0.99 -5.20 -12.35
N VAL A 46 -1.18 -5.03 -13.67
CA VAL A 46 -0.27 -5.59 -14.67
C VAL A 46 1.13 -4.99 -14.55
N LEU A 47 1.24 -3.68 -14.34
CA LEU A 47 2.52 -3.00 -14.15
C LEU A 47 3.23 -3.43 -12.86
N PHE A 48 2.48 -3.61 -11.77
CA PHE A 48 3.05 -4.09 -10.52
C PHE A 48 3.45 -5.56 -10.59
N ALA A 49 2.60 -6.42 -11.18
CA ALA A 49 2.90 -7.83 -11.37
C ALA A 49 4.13 -8.03 -12.25
N SER A 50 4.28 -7.26 -13.34
CA SER A 50 5.48 -7.31 -14.17
C SER A 50 6.72 -6.84 -13.41
N SER A 51 6.59 -5.84 -12.53
CA SER A 51 7.68 -5.38 -11.66
C SER A 51 8.09 -6.44 -10.64
N CYS A 52 7.13 -7.14 -10.03
CA CYS A 52 7.40 -8.26 -9.12
C CYS A 52 8.12 -9.42 -9.83
N VAL A 53 7.65 -9.78 -11.03
CA VAL A 53 8.30 -10.83 -11.84
C VAL A 53 9.71 -10.40 -12.26
N GLY A 54 9.89 -9.14 -12.68
CA GLY A 54 11.20 -8.60 -13.04
C GLY A 54 12.20 -8.64 -11.88
N LEU A 55 11.78 -8.21 -10.69
CA LEU A 55 12.60 -8.28 -9.47
C LEU A 55 12.90 -9.71 -9.06
N LEU A 56 11.94 -10.62 -9.20
CA LEU A 56 12.14 -12.04 -8.89
C LEU A 56 13.17 -12.68 -9.82
N ILE A 57 13.05 -12.45 -11.13
CA ILE A 57 14.01 -12.94 -12.13
C ILE A 57 15.40 -12.40 -11.81
N TRP A 58 15.51 -11.09 -11.59
CA TRP A 58 16.78 -10.45 -11.23
C TRP A 58 17.38 -11.07 -9.96
N GLY A 59 16.61 -11.21 -8.89
CA GLY A 59 17.09 -11.75 -7.62
C GLY A 59 17.56 -13.19 -7.74
N VAL A 60 16.77 -14.07 -8.37
CA VAL A 60 17.08 -15.50 -8.50
C VAL A 60 18.26 -15.74 -9.44
N GLU A 61 18.37 -14.98 -10.53
CA GLU A 61 19.48 -15.11 -11.48
C GLU A 61 20.81 -14.70 -10.86
N ASN A 62 20.84 -13.58 -10.13
CA ASN A 62 22.07 -13.05 -9.55
C ASN A 62 22.48 -13.79 -8.26
N ALA A 63 21.53 -14.23 -7.43
CA ALA A 63 21.83 -15.02 -6.23
C ALA A 63 21.95 -16.53 -6.49
N HIS A 64 21.79 -16.97 -7.76
CA HIS A 64 21.79 -18.38 -8.17
C HIS A 64 20.82 -19.28 -7.37
N GLY A 65 19.68 -18.74 -6.94
CA GLY A 65 18.70 -19.43 -6.11
C GLY A 65 17.79 -18.48 -5.31
N PRO A 66 17.01 -19.01 -4.35
CA PRO A 66 16.10 -18.21 -3.51
C PRO A 66 16.81 -17.37 -2.41
N GLY A 67 18.15 -17.43 -2.35
CA GLY A 67 18.97 -16.78 -1.34
C GLY A 67 19.04 -17.54 0.00
N SER A 68 19.99 -17.12 0.84
CA SER A 68 20.41 -17.84 2.04
C SER A 68 19.45 -17.75 3.22
N MET A 69 18.52 -16.79 3.23
CA MET A 69 17.63 -16.58 4.38
C MET A 69 16.70 -17.76 4.66
N PHE A 70 16.31 -18.52 3.64
CA PHE A 70 15.48 -19.72 3.81
C PHE A 70 16.18 -20.84 4.60
N HIS A 71 17.51 -20.80 4.65
CA HIS A 71 18.33 -21.79 5.36
C HIS A 71 18.81 -21.29 6.73
N LYS A 72 18.54 -20.03 7.08
CA LYS A 72 18.93 -19.45 8.36
C LYS A 72 17.90 -19.81 9.46
N PRO A 73 18.33 -20.28 10.64
CA PRO A 73 17.42 -20.52 11.75
C PRO A 73 16.81 -19.21 12.24
N ALA A 74 15.60 -19.30 12.80
CA ALA A 74 14.90 -18.12 13.33
C ALA A 74 15.73 -17.46 14.45
N SER A 75 15.95 -16.15 14.33
CA SER A 75 16.68 -15.35 15.33
C SER A 75 15.81 -14.86 16.49
N THR A 76 14.50 -15.13 16.44
CA THR A 76 13.56 -14.65 17.47
C THR A 76 13.62 -15.52 18.73
N PRO A 77 13.60 -14.93 19.95
CA PRO A 77 13.61 -15.68 21.21
C PRO A 77 12.43 -16.64 21.39
N SER A 78 11.30 -16.37 20.73
CA SER A 78 10.12 -17.22 20.74
C SER A 78 9.41 -17.18 19.39
N ILE A 79 9.41 -18.32 18.70
CA ILE A 79 8.72 -18.48 17.41
C ILE A 79 7.22 -18.25 17.57
N GLY A 80 6.63 -18.71 18.68
CA GLY A 80 5.20 -18.52 18.98
C GLY A 80 4.81 -17.05 19.06
N TRP A 81 5.57 -16.24 19.80
CA TRP A 81 5.34 -14.79 19.88
C TRP A 81 5.61 -14.08 18.55
N GLY A 82 6.62 -14.53 17.79
CA GLY A 82 6.88 -14.02 16.44
C GLY A 82 5.71 -14.25 15.49
N MET A 83 5.08 -15.43 15.54
CA MET A 83 3.88 -15.72 14.73
C MET A 83 2.70 -14.85 15.14
N ILE A 84 2.44 -14.71 16.43
CA ILE A 84 1.35 -13.84 16.92
C ILE A 84 1.59 -12.39 16.48
N TYR A 85 2.82 -11.89 16.60
CA TYR A 85 3.17 -10.55 16.14
C TYR A 85 2.94 -10.37 14.64
N GLY A 86 3.33 -11.36 13.81
CA GLY A 86 3.08 -11.35 12.37
C GLY A 86 1.59 -11.30 12.02
N ILE A 87 0.77 -12.13 12.69
CA ILE A 87 -0.69 -12.12 12.52
C ILE A 87 -1.27 -10.76 12.89
N SER A 88 -0.89 -10.22 14.06
CA SER A 88 -1.35 -8.90 14.52
C SER A 88 -0.93 -7.78 13.56
N ALA A 89 0.27 -7.85 12.97
CA ALA A 89 0.75 -6.86 12.01
C ALA A 89 -0.10 -6.87 10.72
N ILE A 90 -0.43 -8.05 10.18
CA ILE A 90 -1.29 -8.16 8.99
C ILE A 90 -2.71 -7.67 9.30
N LEU A 91 -3.29 -8.07 10.43
CA LEU A 91 -4.62 -7.61 10.84
C LEU A 91 -4.66 -6.08 11.03
N GLY A 92 -3.61 -5.50 11.62
CA GLY A 92 -3.49 -4.05 11.78
C GLY A 92 -3.36 -3.31 10.45
N ALA A 93 -2.59 -3.85 9.50
CA ALA A 93 -2.39 -3.23 8.19
C ALA A 93 -3.68 -3.21 7.33
N TRP A 94 -4.52 -4.24 7.44
CA TRP A 94 -5.73 -4.39 6.62
C TRP A 94 -7.04 -4.00 7.33
N GLY A 95 -7.00 -3.72 8.64
CA GLY A 95 -8.20 -3.44 9.44
C GLY A 95 -8.98 -2.19 9.06
N ALA A 96 -8.31 -1.14 8.58
CA ALA A 96 -8.98 0.05 8.05
C ALA A 96 -9.61 -0.22 6.67
N GLY A 97 -8.94 -1.01 5.83
CA GLY A 97 -9.43 -1.36 4.50
C GLY A 97 -10.67 -2.25 4.54
N THR A 98 -10.84 -3.10 5.56
CA THR A 98 -12.03 -3.94 5.75
C THR A 98 -13.26 -3.14 6.14
N LEU A 99 -13.12 -2.06 6.94
CA LEU A 99 -14.22 -1.15 7.25
C LEU A 99 -14.76 -0.46 6.00
N ALA A 100 -13.87 0.06 5.16
CA ALA A 100 -14.26 0.73 3.92
C ALA A 100 -14.91 -0.22 2.90
N GLN A 101 -14.79 -1.55 3.04
CA GLN A 101 -15.37 -2.50 2.09
C GLN A 101 -16.90 -2.37 1.99
N SER A 102 -17.59 -2.03 3.09
CA SER A 102 -19.06 -1.90 3.07
C SER A 102 -19.50 -0.83 2.06
N ASP A 103 -18.76 0.27 1.93
CA ASP A 103 -19.09 1.35 1.00
C ASP A 103 -18.95 0.90 -0.45
N TRP A 104 -17.95 0.06 -0.74
CA TRP A 104 -17.75 -0.52 -2.07
C TRP A 104 -18.82 -1.55 -2.42
N THR A 105 -19.32 -2.31 -1.44
CA THR A 105 -20.36 -3.33 -1.70
C THR A 105 -21.70 -2.74 -2.14
N ARG A 106 -21.98 -1.46 -1.87
CA ARG A 106 -23.14 -0.75 -2.41
C ARG A 106 -23.16 -0.69 -3.93
N TYR A 107 -21.99 -0.69 -4.57
CA TYR A 107 -21.85 -0.67 -6.03
C TYR A 107 -21.89 -2.07 -6.64
N ALA A 108 -22.11 -3.13 -5.85
CA ALA A 108 -22.18 -4.48 -6.35
C ALA A 108 -23.53 -4.79 -7.01
N ASN A 109 -23.49 -5.38 -8.20
CA ASN A 109 -24.69 -5.78 -8.96
C ASN A 109 -25.27 -7.13 -8.53
N ARG A 110 -24.62 -7.85 -7.60
CA ARG A 110 -25.04 -9.18 -7.15
C ARG A 110 -24.88 -9.35 -5.64
N PRO A 111 -25.78 -10.09 -4.98
CA PRO A 111 -25.58 -10.50 -3.59
C PRO A 111 -24.29 -11.34 -3.51
N LEU A 112 -23.55 -11.21 -2.40
CA LEU A 112 -22.30 -11.94 -2.15
C LEU A 112 -21.17 -11.68 -3.17
N ALA A 113 -21.27 -10.61 -3.97
CA ALA A 113 -20.21 -10.17 -4.88
C ALA A 113 -18.78 -10.19 -4.31
N PRO A 114 -18.51 -9.68 -3.09
CA PRO A 114 -17.15 -9.63 -2.56
C PRO A 114 -16.62 -10.97 -2.05
N THR A 115 -17.45 -12.00 -1.92
CA THR A 115 -17.08 -13.24 -1.21
C THR A 115 -15.90 -13.94 -1.89
N LEU A 116 -15.96 -14.13 -3.21
CA LEU A 116 -14.89 -14.82 -3.95
C LEU A 116 -13.58 -14.00 -3.96
N SER A 117 -13.68 -12.68 -4.13
CA SER A 117 -12.50 -11.83 -4.17
C SER A 117 -11.82 -11.71 -2.80
N GLN A 118 -12.59 -11.64 -1.72
CA GLN A 118 -12.05 -11.53 -0.36
C GLN A 118 -11.60 -12.87 0.22
N LEU A 119 -12.29 -13.97 -0.07
CA LEU A 119 -11.97 -15.27 0.51
C LEU A 119 -10.84 -16.00 -0.23
N VAL A 120 -10.74 -15.81 -1.55
CA VAL A 120 -9.77 -16.54 -2.39
C VAL A 120 -8.75 -15.59 -2.99
N ALA A 121 -9.19 -14.57 -3.73
CA ALA A 121 -8.25 -13.74 -4.48
C ALA A 121 -7.30 -12.96 -3.57
N ALA A 122 -7.81 -12.32 -2.51
CA ALA A 122 -6.99 -11.52 -1.61
C ALA A 122 -5.93 -12.35 -0.83
N PRO A 123 -6.27 -13.48 -0.17
CA PRO A 123 -5.26 -14.29 0.50
C PRO A 123 -4.22 -14.85 -0.47
N VAL A 124 -4.63 -15.29 -1.66
CA VAL A 124 -3.71 -15.82 -2.67
C VAL A 124 -2.75 -14.74 -3.16
N THR A 125 -3.24 -13.56 -3.53
CA THR A 125 -2.37 -12.48 -4.05
C THR A 125 -1.44 -11.95 -2.96
N ILE A 126 -1.93 -11.77 -1.73
CA ILE A 126 -1.09 -11.35 -0.59
C ILE A 126 0.02 -12.38 -0.33
N THR A 127 -0.32 -13.68 -0.33
CA THR A 127 0.66 -14.75 -0.09
C THR A 127 1.71 -14.81 -1.20
N VAL A 128 1.29 -14.76 -2.47
CA VAL A 128 2.21 -14.79 -3.61
C VAL A 128 3.15 -13.59 -3.58
N THR A 129 2.62 -12.38 -3.38
CA THR A 129 3.46 -11.18 -3.30
C THR A 129 4.39 -11.20 -2.09
N ALA A 130 3.95 -11.74 -0.94
CA ALA A 130 4.81 -11.90 0.23
C ALA A 130 5.97 -12.88 -0.04
N ILE A 131 5.69 -14.03 -0.67
CA ILE A 131 6.73 -15.00 -1.05
C ILE A 131 7.75 -14.36 -1.99
N VAL A 132 7.29 -13.64 -3.03
CA VAL A 132 8.18 -12.92 -3.95
C VAL A 132 9.05 -11.92 -3.20
N GLY A 133 8.45 -11.13 -2.29
CA GLY A 133 9.19 -10.18 -1.46
C GLY A 133 10.27 -10.84 -0.61
N ILE A 134 9.96 -11.96 0.05
CA ILE A 134 10.92 -12.70 0.87
C ILE A 134 12.08 -13.23 0.00
N ILE A 135 11.78 -13.81 -1.17
CA ILE A 135 12.82 -14.31 -2.09
C ILE A 135 13.72 -13.17 -2.57
N VAL A 136 13.13 -12.06 -2.99
CA VAL A 136 13.88 -10.90 -3.49
C VAL A 136 14.74 -10.27 -2.38
N THR A 137 14.21 -10.10 -1.16
CA THR A 137 14.98 -9.58 -0.02
C THR A 137 16.10 -10.55 0.40
N SER A 138 15.84 -11.85 0.36
CA SER A 138 16.84 -12.89 0.64
C SER A 138 17.99 -12.84 -0.38
N ALA A 139 17.66 -12.81 -1.67
CA ALA A 139 18.64 -12.69 -2.75
C ALA A 139 19.41 -11.36 -2.70
N ALA A 140 18.71 -10.25 -2.45
CA ALA A 140 19.31 -8.94 -2.31
C ALA A 140 20.29 -8.87 -1.14
N ASN A 141 19.98 -9.51 -0.01
CA ASN A 141 20.90 -9.59 1.12
C ASN A 141 22.20 -10.34 0.78
N ASP A 142 22.12 -11.38 -0.05
CA ASP A 142 23.32 -12.13 -0.44
C ASP A 142 24.20 -11.35 -1.43
N LEU A 143 23.59 -10.49 -2.25
CA LEU A 143 24.28 -9.66 -3.24
C LEU A 143 24.84 -8.36 -2.64
N LEU A 144 24.00 -7.65 -1.90
CA LEU A 144 24.26 -6.29 -1.42
C LEU A 144 24.75 -6.26 0.05
N GLY A 145 24.70 -7.40 0.74
CA GLY A 145 25.16 -7.52 2.13
C GLY A 145 24.23 -6.90 3.19
N GLU A 146 23.15 -6.22 2.77
CA GLU A 146 22.20 -5.56 3.66
C GLU A 146 20.76 -6.06 3.46
N ILE A 147 20.02 -6.17 4.58
CA ILE A 147 18.61 -6.60 4.56
C ILE A 147 17.72 -5.42 4.18
N MET A 148 17.42 -5.31 2.89
CA MET A 148 16.49 -4.33 2.36
C MET A 148 15.11 -4.93 2.11
N TRP A 149 14.19 -4.62 3.02
CA TRP A 149 12.78 -5.03 2.92
C TRP A 149 11.94 -4.03 2.12
N ASN A 150 12.36 -2.77 2.04
CA ASN A 150 11.63 -1.75 1.30
C ASN A 150 12.05 -1.79 -0.18
N PRO A 151 11.14 -2.12 -1.12
CA PRO A 151 11.47 -2.26 -2.53
C PRO A 151 11.93 -0.94 -3.17
N ILE A 152 11.53 0.22 -2.63
CA ILE A 152 11.96 1.52 -3.15
C ILE A 152 13.45 1.74 -2.87
N TYR A 153 13.90 1.44 -1.65
CA TYR A 153 15.33 1.53 -1.31
C TYR A 153 16.15 0.43 -2.00
N LEU A 154 15.57 -0.76 -2.15
CA LEU A 154 16.21 -1.83 -2.92
C LEU A 154 16.48 -1.43 -4.37
N LEU A 155 15.52 -0.81 -5.06
CA LEU A 155 15.71 -0.35 -6.44
C LEU A 155 16.82 0.70 -6.55
N ALA A 156 16.94 1.60 -5.57
CA ALA A 156 18.04 2.56 -5.51
C ALA A 156 19.39 1.87 -5.29
N ALA A 157 19.47 0.92 -4.36
CA ALA A 157 20.69 0.15 -4.10
C ALA A 157 21.13 -0.69 -5.31
N ILE A 158 20.19 -1.32 -6.02
CA ILE A 158 20.47 -2.02 -7.29
C ILE A 158 21.05 -1.05 -8.31
N GLN A 159 20.53 0.17 -8.39
CA GLN A 159 21.03 1.16 -9.33
C GLN A 159 22.46 1.61 -9.01
N GLU A 160 22.81 1.71 -7.72
CA GLU A 160 24.16 2.04 -7.25
C GLU A 160 25.14 0.88 -7.47
N GLU A 161 24.76 -0.35 -7.14
CA GLU A 161 25.59 -1.55 -7.27
C GLU A 161 26.05 -1.80 -8.71
N TYR A 162 25.17 -1.62 -9.70
CA TYR A 162 25.51 -1.82 -11.13
C TYR A 162 25.95 -0.53 -11.83
N GLU A 163 26.52 0.43 -11.09
CA GLU A 163 27.08 1.70 -11.61
C GLU A 163 26.14 2.49 -12.53
N SER A 164 24.82 2.40 -12.32
CA SER A 164 23.81 3.04 -13.17
C SER A 164 23.97 2.73 -14.67
N SER A 165 24.37 1.50 -15.02
CA SER A 165 24.40 1.02 -16.40
C SER A 165 23.06 1.26 -17.12
N SER A 166 23.09 1.50 -18.44
CA SER A 166 21.89 1.79 -19.25
C SER A 166 20.79 0.72 -19.08
N ARG A 167 21.20 -0.55 -18.94
CA ARG A 167 20.27 -1.68 -18.69
C ARG A 167 19.63 -1.60 -17.29
N THR A 168 20.42 -1.36 -16.26
CA THR A 168 19.94 -1.24 -14.88
C THR A 168 19.00 -0.05 -14.73
N ARG A 169 19.33 1.10 -15.33
CA ARG A 169 18.46 2.29 -15.33
C ARG A 169 17.10 2.02 -15.98
N ALA A 170 17.07 1.30 -17.10
CA ALA A 170 15.82 0.92 -17.75
C ALA A 170 15.01 -0.05 -16.87
N GLY A 171 15.65 -1.08 -16.31
CA GLY A 171 15.00 -2.03 -15.41
C GLY A 171 14.40 -1.37 -14.16
N VAL A 172 15.19 -0.53 -13.49
CA VAL A 172 14.75 0.24 -12.31
C VAL A 172 13.62 1.20 -12.67
N PHE A 173 13.67 1.85 -13.83
CA PHE A 173 12.59 2.73 -14.28
C PHE A 173 11.25 1.97 -14.45
N PHE A 174 11.26 0.82 -15.13
CA PHE A 174 10.04 0.03 -15.31
C PHE A 174 9.52 -0.55 -13.98
N ALA A 175 10.41 -1.01 -13.11
CA ALA A 175 10.03 -1.51 -11.79
C ALA A 175 9.44 -0.38 -10.91
N ALA A 176 10.10 0.78 -10.87
CA ALA A 176 9.62 1.95 -10.15
C ALA A 176 8.27 2.45 -10.69
N MET A 177 8.07 2.41 -12.01
CA MET A 177 6.79 2.77 -12.63
C MET A 177 5.64 1.89 -12.11
N GLY A 178 5.84 0.57 -12.02
CA GLY A 178 4.83 -0.33 -11.47
C GLY A 178 4.54 -0.07 -9.99
N MET A 179 5.57 0.21 -9.19
CA MET A 179 5.45 0.57 -7.78
C MET A 179 4.68 1.88 -7.58
N VAL A 180 4.98 2.90 -8.38
CA VAL A 180 4.27 4.19 -8.35
C VAL A 180 2.82 4.02 -8.81
N ALA A 181 2.58 3.25 -9.88
CA ALA A 181 1.22 3.02 -10.39
C ALA A 181 0.32 2.32 -9.36
N THR A 182 0.82 1.27 -8.69
CA THR A 182 0.05 0.60 -7.62
C THR A 182 -0.18 1.52 -6.42
N GLN A 183 0.82 2.30 -6.02
CA GLN A 183 0.67 3.21 -4.88
C GLN A 183 -0.34 4.33 -5.19
N LEU A 184 -0.39 4.82 -6.43
CA LEU A 184 -1.39 5.78 -6.90
C LEU A 184 -2.78 5.16 -6.85
N ALA A 185 -2.94 3.94 -7.37
CA ALA A 185 -4.22 3.21 -7.33
C ALA A 185 -4.74 3.04 -5.89
N ILE A 186 -3.89 2.58 -4.98
CA ILE A 186 -4.23 2.41 -3.55
C ILE A 186 -4.64 3.75 -2.94
N SER A 187 -3.87 4.81 -3.20
CA SER A 187 -4.15 6.14 -2.65
C SER A 187 -5.47 6.73 -3.16
N VAL A 188 -5.85 6.45 -4.42
CA VAL A 188 -7.15 6.87 -4.97
C VAL A 188 -8.28 6.10 -4.29
N VAL A 189 -8.18 4.78 -4.14
CA VAL A 189 -9.26 3.94 -3.56
C VAL A 189 -9.44 4.18 -2.07
N LEU A 190 -8.38 3.95 -1.31
CA LEU A 190 -8.45 3.85 0.15
C LEU A 190 -8.46 5.22 0.81
N ASN A 191 -7.81 6.21 0.20
CA ASN A 191 -7.71 7.54 0.81
C ASN A 191 -8.67 8.51 0.14
N SER A 192 -8.56 8.73 -1.18
CA SER A 192 -9.35 9.77 -1.86
C SER A 192 -10.84 9.43 -1.90
N VAL A 193 -11.20 8.31 -2.51
CA VAL A 193 -12.59 7.94 -2.75
C VAL A 193 -13.28 7.59 -1.44
N SER A 194 -12.61 6.87 -0.52
CA SER A 194 -13.14 6.59 0.82
C SER A 194 -13.48 7.87 1.58
N THR A 195 -12.53 8.82 1.70
CA THR A 195 -12.80 10.11 2.35
C THR A 195 -13.88 10.90 1.60
N GLY A 196 -13.91 10.80 0.26
CA GLY A 196 -14.97 11.40 -0.54
C GLY A 196 -16.36 10.85 -0.22
N MET A 197 -16.48 9.54 0.02
CA MET A 197 -17.73 8.89 0.43
C MET A 197 -18.14 9.32 1.83
N ASP A 198 -17.21 9.35 2.79
CA ASP A 198 -17.48 9.77 4.17
C ASP A 198 -17.97 11.21 4.25
N VAL A 199 -17.26 12.15 3.61
CA VAL A 199 -17.59 13.58 3.64
C VAL A 199 -18.89 13.87 2.88
N ALA A 200 -19.16 13.13 1.80
CA ALA A 200 -20.44 13.22 1.09
C ALA A 200 -21.60 12.71 1.96
N GLY A 201 -21.37 11.73 2.83
CA GLY A 201 -22.35 11.27 3.82
C GLY A 201 -22.66 12.31 4.90
N LEU A 202 -21.64 13.04 5.35
CA LEU A 202 -21.78 14.08 6.38
C LEU A 202 -22.47 15.36 5.86
N CYS A 203 -22.15 15.78 4.64
CA CYS A 203 -22.63 17.05 4.06
C CYS A 203 -23.13 16.89 2.61
N PRO A 204 -24.18 16.06 2.38
CA PRO A 204 -24.58 15.63 1.03
C PRO A 204 -25.07 16.79 0.14
N LYS A 205 -25.55 17.88 0.74
CA LYS A 205 -26.04 19.07 0.01
C LYS A 205 -24.90 19.89 -0.62
N TYR A 206 -23.69 19.82 -0.06
CA TYR A 206 -22.58 20.71 -0.41
C TYR A 206 -21.41 19.99 -1.08
N ILE A 207 -21.16 18.73 -0.70
CA ILE A 207 -19.98 17.98 -1.11
C ILE A 207 -20.40 16.70 -1.80
N ASN A 208 -19.89 16.50 -3.02
CA ASN A 208 -19.94 15.23 -3.72
C ASN A 208 -18.60 14.49 -3.55
N ILE A 209 -18.54 13.20 -3.90
CA ILE A 209 -17.36 12.35 -3.71
C ILE A 209 -16.09 12.95 -4.36
N ILE A 210 -16.24 13.56 -5.55
CA ILE A 210 -15.12 14.19 -6.28
C ILE A 210 -14.62 15.45 -5.55
N ARG A 211 -15.51 16.31 -5.04
CA ARG A 211 -15.14 17.48 -4.23
C ARG A 211 -14.50 17.06 -2.91
N GLY A 212 -15.02 16.03 -2.26
CA GLY A 212 -14.43 15.47 -1.03
C GLY A 212 -13.02 14.93 -1.28
N SER A 213 -12.80 14.25 -2.40
CA SER A 213 -11.48 13.81 -2.86
C SER A 213 -10.48 14.95 -3.00
N TYR A 214 -10.89 16.09 -3.56
CA TYR A 214 -10.02 17.28 -3.68
C TYR A 214 -9.72 17.94 -2.34
N ILE A 215 -10.69 18.01 -1.43
CA ILE A 215 -10.47 18.51 -0.08
C ILE A 215 -9.42 17.64 0.62
N MET A 216 -9.53 16.32 0.50
CA MET A 216 -8.54 15.39 1.05
C MET A 216 -7.15 15.59 0.43
N ALA A 217 -7.06 15.72 -0.90
CA ALA A 217 -5.79 15.99 -1.58
C ALA A 217 -5.13 17.29 -1.09
N PHE A 218 -5.92 18.36 -0.92
CA PHE A 218 -5.44 19.64 -0.41
C PHE A 218 -4.94 19.53 1.03
N ILE A 219 -5.72 18.91 1.92
CA ILE A 219 -5.31 18.68 3.31
C ILE A 219 -4.05 17.82 3.39
N GLY A 220 -3.95 16.78 2.54
CA GLY A 220 -2.77 15.93 2.45
C GLY A 220 -1.50 16.69 2.06
N PHE A 221 -1.61 17.66 1.15
CA PHE A 221 -0.48 18.51 0.77
C PHE A 221 -0.11 19.47 1.91
N CYS A 222 -1.10 20.13 2.52
CA CYS A 222 -0.89 21.04 3.66
C CYS A 222 -0.33 20.34 4.90
N SER A 223 -0.57 19.03 5.06
CA SER A 223 -0.03 18.22 6.17
C SER A 223 1.49 18.00 6.08
N GLN A 224 2.12 18.49 5.00
CA GLN A 224 3.57 18.54 4.85
C GLN A 224 4.24 17.17 5.06
N PRO A 225 3.93 16.17 4.22
CA PRO A 225 4.25 14.76 4.47
C PRO A 225 5.76 14.48 4.63
N TRP A 226 6.63 15.31 4.06
CA TRP A 226 8.08 15.19 4.22
C TRP A 226 8.57 15.43 5.66
N GLN A 227 7.87 16.27 6.44
CA GLN A 227 8.20 16.46 7.86
C GLN A 227 7.83 15.24 8.72
N LEU A 228 6.80 14.48 8.30
CA LEU A 228 6.42 13.24 8.97
C LEU A 228 7.48 12.16 8.83
N LEU A 229 8.10 12.06 7.63
CA LEU A 229 9.22 11.15 7.38
C LEU A 229 10.46 11.52 8.22
N ALA A 230 10.74 12.82 8.36
CA ALA A 230 11.84 13.31 9.20
C ALA A 230 11.62 13.02 10.70
N THR A 231 10.37 12.84 11.13
CA THR A 231 10.00 12.59 12.54
C THR A 231 9.33 11.22 12.72
N ALA A 232 9.99 10.17 12.24
CA ALA A 232 9.48 8.78 12.25
C ALA A 232 8.94 8.33 13.63
N THR A 233 9.58 8.72 14.73
CA THR A 233 9.12 8.35 16.08
C THR A 233 7.76 8.95 16.43
N LYS A 234 7.54 10.24 16.13
CA LYS A 234 6.23 10.90 16.40
C LYS A 234 5.15 10.32 15.50
N PHE A 235 5.48 10.03 14.24
CA PHE A 235 4.55 9.41 13.29
C PHE A 235 4.10 8.02 13.76
N LEU A 236 5.05 7.18 14.19
CA LEU A 236 4.75 5.84 14.72
C LEU A 236 3.87 5.90 15.98
N SER A 237 4.11 6.84 16.89
CA SER A 237 3.26 7.02 18.08
C SER A 237 1.83 7.39 17.70
N VAL A 238 1.62 8.31 16.75
CA VAL A 238 0.27 8.70 16.30
C VAL A 238 -0.45 7.52 15.62
N LEU A 239 0.25 6.76 14.76
CA LEU A 239 -0.29 5.58 14.10
C LEU A 239 -0.69 4.48 15.08
N SER A 240 0.13 4.23 16.11
CA SER A 240 -0.22 3.27 17.16
C SER A 240 -1.48 3.69 17.94
N GLY A 241 -1.66 4.98 18.20
CA GLY A 241 -2.87 5.50 18.82
C GLY A 241 -4.10 5.33 17.94
N PHE A 242 -3.98 5.64 16.64
CA PHE A 242 -5.07 5.49 15.68
C PHE A 242 -5.49 4.03 15.50
N GLY A 243 -4.54 3.09 15.51
CA GLY A 243 -4.80 1.66 15.40
C GLY A 243 -5.74 1.11 16.48
N ILE A 244 -5.66 1.65 17.71
CA ILE A 244 -6.55 1.23 18.82
C ILE A 244 -8.00 1.64 18.56
N PHE A 245 -8.22 2.87 18.07
CA PHE A 245 -9.55 3.36 17.73
C PHE A 245 -10.13 2.60 16.54
N MET A 246 -9.32 2.38 15.49
CA MET A 246 -9.75 1.64 14.31
C MET A 246 -10.09 0.19 14.63
N ALA A 247 -9.27 -0.51 15.42
CA ALA A 247 -9.55 -1.88 15.84
C ALA A 247 -10.90 -1.98 16.59
N SER A 248 -11.18 -1.01 17.45
CA SER A 248 -12.46 -0.91 18.16
C SER A 248 -13.62 -0.70 17.17
N LEU A 249 -13.50 0.25 16.24
CA LEU A 249 -14.53 0.53 15.23
C LEU A 249 -14.77 -0.65 14.28
N THR A 250 -13.73 -1.40 13.89
CA THR A 250 -13.87 -2.59 13.03
C THR A 250 -14.65 -3.72 13.71
N SER A 251 -14.56 -3.83 15.03
CA SER A 251 -15.18 -4.92 15.80
C SER A 251 -16.69 -4.76 16.04
N VAL A 252 -17.19 -3.52 16.07
CA VAL A 252 -18.58 -3.21 16.47
C VAL A 252 -19.64 -3.64 15.43
N PRO A 253 -19.48 -3.37 14.11
CA PRO A 253 -20.50 -3.73 13.11
C PRO A 253 -20.78 -5.25 13.02
N PRO A 254 -19.76 -6.14 13.03
CA PRO A 254 -20.01 -7.58 13.11
C PRO A 254 -20.76 -7.96 14.38
N PHE A 255 -20.31 -7.47 15.55
CA PHE A 255 -20.92 -7.82 16.83
C PHE A 255 -22.40 -7.40 16.92
N SER A 256 -22.71 -6.17 16.50
CA SER A 256 -24.10 -5.67 16.44
C SER A 256 -24.97 -6.51 15.50
N SER A 257 -24.44 -6.91 14.34
CA SER A 257 -25.15 -7.75 13.37
C SER A 257 -25.46 -9.14 13.92
N PHE A 258 -24.55 -9.73 14.71
CA PHE A 258 -24.76 -11.06 15.31
C PHE A 258 -25.68 -11.04 16.54
N VAL A 259 -25.64 -9.97 17.34
CA VAL A 259 -26.34 -9.89 18.64
C VAL A 259 -27.72 -9.25 18.51
N HIS A 260 -27.87 -8.19 17.71
CA HIS A 260 -29.12 -7.42 17.64
C HIS A 260 -29.96 -7.71 16.40
N PHE A 261 -29.36 -8.21 15.32
CA PHE A 261 -30.05 -8.48 14.06
C PHE A 261 -29.75 -9.90 13.54
N PRO A 262 -30.16 -10.96 14.25
CA PRO A 262 -29.97 -12.33 13.77
C PRO A 262 -30.62 -12.49 12.39
N ARG A 263 -29.81 -12.89 11.40
CA ARG A 263 -30.29 -13.07 10.02
C ARG A 263 -31.34 -14.19 9.98
N PRO A 264 -32.47 -13.99 9.28
CA PRO A 264 -33.45 -15.06 9.12
C PRO A 264 -32.82 -16.24 8.38
N SER A 265 -33.14 -17.46 8.83
CA SER A 265 -32.57 -18.74 8.38
C SER A 265 -32.83 -19.11 6.91
N SER A 266 -33.45 -18.23 6.12
CA SER A 266 -33.79 -18.44 4.71
C SER A 266 -32.74 -17.91 3.71
N MET A 267 -31.60 -17.41 4.18
CA MET A 267 -30.50 -16.89 3.33
C MET A 267 -29.16 -17.63 3.54
N LEU A 268 -29.19 -18.89 3.95
CA LEU A 268 -28.03 -19.79 3.92
C LEU A 268 -28.19 -20.81 2.79
#